data_AF-A0AAV5SAZ5-F1
#
_entry.id   AF-A0AAV5SAZ5-F1
#
_cell.length_a   1.000
_cell.length_b   1.000
_cell.length_c   1.000
_cell.angle_alpha   90.00
_cell.angle_beta   90.00
_cell.angle_gamma   90.00
#
_symmetry.space_group_name_H-M   'P 1'
#
loop_
_entity.id
_entity.type
_entity.pdbx_description
1 polymer ?
#
loop_
_entity_poly.entity_id
_entity_poly.type
_entity_poly.pdbx_seq_one_letter_code
_entity_poly.pdbx_strand_id
1 'polypeptide(L)'
;DWNWTEIEQCLGRSEVKISDRLFVGLPFLIFSIISVSLNAIFMRIIHANRSFLDANLKRHIYSLAIACTGYMSVNFWSHIPIVLFAAEVHDPVNIILATPNSFFYQAILFTNFFIALDRFVMFAMKESGNRWQQHF
;
A
#
# COMPACT_ATOMS: atom_id res chain seq x y z
N ASP A 1 -20.61 -7.33 40.77
CA ASP A 1 -21.23 -7.61 39.48
C ASP A 1 -20.93 -6.48 38.51
N TRP A 2 -20.08 -6.74 37.52
CA TRP A 2 -19.74 -5.77 36.49
C TRP A 2 -20.86 -5.76 35.44
N ASN A 3 -21.45 -4.60 35.19
CA ASN A 3 -22.51 -4.42 34.21
C ASN A 3 -21.90 -4.34 32.81
N TRP A 4 -21.73 -5.50 32.16
CA TRP A 4 -21.06 -5.62 30.86
C TRP A 4 -21.66 -4.74 29.76
N THR A 5 -22.94 -4.39 29.86
CA THR A 5 -23.67 -3.54 28.90
C THR A 5 -23.20 -2.08 28.90
N GLU A 6 -22.82 -1.52 30.06
CA GLU A 6 -22.27 -0.17 30.15
C GLU A 6 -20.84 -0.11 29.60
N ILE A 7 -20.05 -1.16 29.82
CA ILE A 7 -18.69 -1.27 29.27
C ILE A 7 -18.73 -1.38 27.75
N GLU A 8 -19.65 -2.16 27.18
CA GLU A 8 -19.84 -2.26 25.73
C GLU A 8 -20.28 -0.94 25.08
N GLN A 9 -21.11 -0.15 25.78
CA GLN A 9 -21.48 1.20 25.34
C GLN A 9 -20.31 2.19 25.42
N CYS A 10 -19.50 2.14 26.49
CA CYS A 10 -18.31 2.98 26.64
C CYS A 10 -17.17 2.61 25.68
N LEU A 11 -17.06 1.34 25.28
CA LEU A 11 -16.12 0.85 24.27
C LEU A 11 -16.57 1.15 22.83
N GLY A 12 -17.71 1.82 22.65
CA GLY A 12 -18.16 2.26 21.34
C GLY A 12 -18.64 1.12 20.45
N ARG A 13 -19.23 0.06 21.03
CA ARG A 13 -20.01 -0.95 20.27
C ARG A 13 -21.34 -0.31 19.84
N SER A 14 -21.25 0.76 19.06
CA SER A 14 -22.40 1.34 18.36
C SER A 14 -22.91 0.26 17.42
N GLU A 15 -24.20 -0.04 17.45
CA GLU A 15 -24.84 -0.92 16.48
C GLU A 15 -24.73 -0.28 15.09
N VAL A 16 -23.58 -0.48 14.43
CA VAL A 16 -23.32 0.07 13.11
C VAL A 16 -24.34 -0.57 12.17
N LYS A 17 -25.24 0.26 11.64
CA LYS A 17 -26.28 -0.19 10.72
C LYS A 17 -25.63 -0.87 9.52
N ILE A 18 -26.27 -1.92 9.03
CA ILE A 18 -25.82 -2.64 7.82
C ILE A 18 -25.65 -1.69 6.63
N SER A 19 -26.50 -0.66 6.54
CA SER A 19 -26.40 0.41 5.53
C SER A 19 -25.05 1.12 5.58
N ASP A 20 -24.56 1.48 6.76
CA ASP A 20 -23.30 2.21 6.93
C ASP A 20 -22.10 1.31 6.60
N ARG A 21 -22.19 0.03 6.99
CA ARG A 21 -21.19 -1.00 6.63
C ARG A 21 -21.09 -1.19 5.12
N LEU A 22 -22.22 -1.26 4.42
CA LEU A 22 -22.24 -1.40 2.96
C LEU A 22 -21.75 -0.13 2.26
N PHE A 23 -22.16 1.05 2.76
CA PHE A 23 -21.77 2.34 2.18
C PHE A 23 -20.25 2.56 2.23
N VAL A 24 -19.59 2.15 3.31
CA VAL A 24 -18.13 2.27 3.44
C VAL A 24 -17.40 1.06 2.84
N GLY A 25 -17.89 -0.14 3.11
CA GLY A 25 -17.20 -1.38 2.76
C GLY A 25 -17.23 -1.72 1.28
N LEU A 26 -18.32 -1.42 0.55
CA LEU A 26 -18.41 -1.73 -0.89
C LEU A 26 -17.42 -0.89 -1.71
N PRO A 27 -17.37 0.45 -1.57
CA PRO A 27 -16.34 1.25 -2.24
C PRO A 27 -14.93 0.78 -1.87
N PHE A 28 -14.68 0.52 -0.59
CA PHE A 28 -13.38 0.06 -0.11
C PHE A 28 -12.94 -1.27 -0.76
N LEU A 29 -13.87 -2.22 -0.91
CA LEU A 29 -13.63 -3.49 -1.59
C LEU A 29 -13.36 -3.28 -3.09
N ILE A 30 -14.17 -2.45 -3.77
CA ILE A 30 -13.99 -2.15 -5.20
C ILE A 30 -12.62 -1.50 -5.43
N PHE A 31 -12.26 -0.48 -4.65
CA PHE A 31 -10.97 0.18 -4.77
C PHE A 31 -9.81 -0.77 -4.49
N SER A 32 -9.95 -1.68 -3.52
CA SER A 32 -8.92 -2.69 -3.21
C SER A 32 -8.71 -3.65 -4.39
N ILE A 33 -9.78 -4.15 -5.02
CA ILE A 33 -9.70 -5.03 -6.19
C ILE A 33 -9.06 -4.30 -7.37
N ILE A 34 -9.48 -3.07 -7.66
CA ILE A 34 -8.91 -2.26 -8.74
C ILE A 34 -7.42 -2.04 -8.48
N SER A 35 -7.04 -1.68 -7.26
CA SER A 35 -5.65 -1.37 -6.91
C SER A 35 -4.73 -2.60 -7.05
N VAL A 36 -5.17 -3.78 -6.59
CA VAL A 36 -4.41 -5.03 -6.79
C VAL A 36 -4.31 -5.38 -8.27
N SER A 37 -5.42 -5.25 -9.02
CA SER A 37 -5.45 -5.54 -10.45
C SER A 37 -4.50 -4.65 -11.24
N LEU A 38 -4.49 -3.34 -10.96
CA LEU A 38 -3.58 -2.38 -11.57
C LEU A 38 -2.12 -2.68 -11.22
N ASN A 39 -1.80 -2.99 -9.96
CA ASN A 39 -0.45 -3.39 -9.56
C ASN A 39 0.01 -4.68 -10.27
N ALA A 40 -0.88 -5.67 -10.42
CA ALA A 40 -0.56 -6.91 -11.14
C ALA A 40 -0.35 -6.69 -12.65
N ILE A 41 -1.19 -5.87 -13.28
CA ILE A 41 -1.03 -5.48 -14.70
C ILE A 41 0.29 -4.73 -14.88
N PHE A 42 0.59 -3.78 -14.00
CA PHE A 42 1.82 -3.00 -14.03
C PHE A 42 3.06 -3.90 -13.93
N MET A 43 3.04 -4.88 -13.01
CA MET A 43 4.10 -5.90 -12.90
C MET A 43 4.27 -6.73 -14.18
N ARG A 44 3.17 -7.14 -14.82
CA ARG A 44 3.22 -7.86 -16.09
C ARG A 44 3.83 -7.02 -17.20
N ILE A 45 3.45 -5.76 -17.31
CA ILE A 45 3.98 -4.82 -18.33
C ILE A 45 5.50 -4.66 -18.16
N ILE A 46 5.97 -4.44 -16.93
CA ILE A 46 7.40 -4.29 -16.63
C ILE A 46 8.17 -5.58 -16.93
N HIS A 47 7.57 -6.74 -16.63
CA HIS A 47 8.21 -8.02 -16.88
C HIS A 47 8.34 -8.29 -18.40
N ALA A 48 7.28 -8.05 -19.17
CA ALA A 48 7.25 -8.26 -20.62
C ALA A 48 8.17 -7.29 -21.37
N ASN A 49 8.22 -6.01 -20.96
CA ASN A 49 9.01 -5.00 -21.64
C ASN A 49 10.39 -4.84 -20.98
N ARG A 50 11.40 -5.60 -21.46
CA ARG A 50 12.79 -5.47 -21.00
C ARG A 50 13.53 -4.23 -21.51
N SER A 51 13.05 -3.60 -22.59
CA SER A 51 13.79 -2.56 -23.32
C SER A 51 13.48 -1.12 -22.87
N PHE A 52 12.33 -0.87 -22.23
CA PHE A 52 11.80 0.50 -22.08
C PHE A 52 12.32 1.27 -20.84
N LEU A 53 12.95 0.59 -19.88
CA LEU A 53 13.34 1.17 -18.59
C LEU A 53 14.76 0.75 -18.21
N ASP A 54 15.54 1.72 -17.69
CA ASP A 54 16.85 1.45 -17.08
C ASP A 54 16.76 0.34 -16.03
N ALA A 55 17.76 -0.54 -15.98
CA ALA A 55 17.75 -1.72 -15.12
C ALA A 55 17.59 -1.37 -13.62
N ASN A 56 18.15 -0.25 -13.17
CA ASN A 56 18.05 0.23 -11.78
C ASN A 56 16.63 0.71 -11.47
N LEU A 57 16.09 1.57 -12.32
CA LEU A 57 14.72 2.04 -12.20
C LEU A 57 13.71 0.88 -12.25
N LYS A 58 13.91 -0.10 -13.13
CA LYS A 58 13.09 -1.30 -13.21
C LYS A 58 13.04 -2.06 -11.88
N ARG A 59 14.17 -2.19 -11.18
CA ARG A 59 14.22 -2.83 -9.85
C ARG A 59 13.44 -2.03 -8.80
N HIS A 60 13.59 -0.71 -8.78
CA HIS A 60 12.84 0.13 -7.85
C HIS A 60 11.33 0.05 -8.11
N ILE A 61 10.90 0.09 -9.37
CA ILE A 61 9.49 -0.01 -9.73
C ILE A 61 8.94 -1.40 -9.36
N TYR A 62 9.71 -2.47 -9.56
CA TYR A 62 9.32 -3.82 -9.16
C TYR A 62 9.16 -3.95 -7.64
N SER A 63 10.10 -3.39 -6.88
CA SER A 63 10.02 -3.30 -5.41
C SER A 63 8.80 -2.51 -4.96
N LEU A 64 8.51 -1.39 -5.62
CA LEU A 64 7.36 -0.54 -5.33
C LEU A 64 6.04 -1.29 -5.53
N ALA A 65 5.90 -2.02 -6.64
CA ALA A 65 4.70 -2.77 -6.95
C ALA A 65 4.48 -3.96 -5.98
N ILE A 66 5.55 -4.64 -5.57
CA ILE A 66 5.47 -5.65 -4.50
C ILE A 66 5.02 -5.00 -3.20
N ALA A 67 5.62 -3.86 -2.82
CA ALA A 67 5.26 -3.17 -1.60
C ALA A 67 3.80 -2.69 -1.60
N CYS A 68 3.31 -2.15 -2.71
CA CYS A 68 1.90 -1.80 -2.89
C CYS A 68 0.97 -3.01 -2.77
N THR A 69 1.36 -4.15 -3.34
CA THR A 69 0.55 -5.38 -3.27
C THR A 69 0.52 -5.94 -1.85
N GLY A 70 1.66 -5.94 -1.15
CA GLY A 70 1.77 -6.31 0.25
C GLY A 70 0.96 -5.40 1.16
N TYR A 71 1.01 -4.09 0.94
CA TYR A 71 0.20 -3.11 1.66
C TYR A 71 -1.31 -3.42 1.51
N MET A 72 -1.76 -3.67 0.27
CA MET A 72 -3.16 -3.96 -0.01
C MET A 72 -3.64 -5.32 0.53
N SER A 73 -2.74 -6.26 0.86
CA SER A 73 -3.13 -7.56 1.42
C SER A 73 -3.87 -7.45 2.76
N VAL A 74 -3.54 -6.45 3.58
CA VAL A 74 -4.19 -6.19 4.87
C VAL A 74 -5.67 -5.84 4.69
N ASN A 75 -6.02 -5.18 3.58
CA ASN A 75 -7.40 -4.85 3.27
C ASN A 75 -8.25 -6.13 3.16
N PHE A 76 -7.71 -7.21 2.59
CA PHE A 76 -8.44 -8.46 2.37
C PHE A 76 -8.55 -9.32 3.62
N TRP A 77 -7.52 -9.34 4.48
CA TRP A 77 -7.49 -10.26 5.64
C TRP A 77 -7.98 -9.64 6.94
N SER A 78 -7.94 -8.31 7.08
CA SER A 78 -8.39 -7.60 8.28
C SER A 78 -9.54 -6.65 7.96
N HIS A 79 -9.33 -5.64 7.12
CA HIS A 79 -10.27 -4.51 7.06
C HIS A 79 -11.61 -4.87 6.39
N ILE A 80 -11.60 -5.63 5.28
CA ILE A 80 -12.82 -6.07 4.60
C ILE A 80 -13.67 -6.99 5.50
N PRO A 81 -13.11 -8.04 6.14
CA PRO A 81 -13.82 -8.86 7.12
C PRO A 81 -14.46 -8.05 8.24
N ILE A 82 -13.72 -7.09 8.81
CA ILE A 82 -14.20 -6.26 9.92
C ILE A 82 -15.32 -5.31 9.45
N VAL A 83 -15.14 -4.62 8.31
CA VAL A 83 -16.07 -3.58 7.85
C VAL A 83 -17.34 -4.16 7.23
N LEU A 84 -17.23 -5.18 6.35
CA LEU A 84 -18.41 -5.73 5.64
C LEU A 84 -19.14 -6.80 6.44
N PHE A 85 -18.40 -7.67 7.14
CA PHE A 85 -18.98 -8.84 7.79
C PHE A 85 -19.10 -8.69 9.30
N ALA A 86 -18.62 -7.58 9.87
CA ALA A 86 -18.50 -7.38 11.30
C ALA A 86 -17.78 -8.55 11.99
N ALA A 87 -16.74 -9.05 11.33
CA ALA A 87 -15.90 -10.10 11.90
C ALA A 87 -15.20 -9.55 13.15
N GLU A 88 -15.43 -10.21 14.28
CA GLU A 88 -14.75 -9.89 15.53
C GLU A 88 -13.36 -10.53 15.52
N VAL A 89 -12.35 -9.69 15.25
CA VAL A 89 -10.95 -10.09 15.30
C VAL A 89 -10.38 -9.64 16.64
N HIS A 90 -9.94 -10.60 17.46
CA HIS A 90 -9.35 -10.30 18.77
C HIS A 90 -8.08 -9.45 18.62
N ASP A 91 -7.88 -8.49 19.53
CA ASP A 91 -6.82 -7.47 19.47
C ASP A 91 -5.42 -7.97 19.09
N PRO A 92 -4.84 -9.02 19.71
CA PRO A 92 -3.50 -9.49 19.36
C PRO A 92 -3.43 -10.01 17.91
N VAL A 93 -4.50 -10.62 17.41
CA VAL A 93 -4.58 -11.10 16.03
C VAL A 93 -4.73 -9.93 15.07
N ASN A 94 -5.54 -8.93 15.42
CA ASN A 94 -5.72 -7.73 14.60
C ASN A 94 -4.41 -6.94 14.45
N ILE A 95 -3.63 -6.81 15.53
CA ILE A 95 -2.31 -6.17 15.50
C ILE A 95 -1.37 -6.91 14.55
N ILE A 96 -1.30 -8.24 14.61
CA ILE A 96 -0.47 -9.05 13.71
C ILE A 96 -0.93 -8.89 12.26
N LEU A 97 -2.24 -8.96 12.01
CA LEU A 97 -2.81 -8.81 10.67
C LEU A 97 -2.64 -7.38 10.11
N ALA A 98 -2.56 -6.36 10.97
CA ALA A 98 -2.32 -4.98 10.59
C ALA A 98 -0.83 -4.62 10.46
N THR A 99 0.07 -5.41 11.05
CA THR A 99 1.53 -5.14 11.01
C THR A 99 2.10 -4.98 9.59
N PRO A 100 1.72 -5.83 8.61
CA PRO A 100 2.16 -5.66 7.23
C PRO A 100 1.80 -4.29 6.65
N ASN A 101 0.71 -3.66 7.09
CA ASN A 101 0.27 -2.36 6.61
C ASN A 101 1.36 -1.29 6.85
N SER A 102 1.84 -1.19 8.09
CA SER A 102 2.87 -0.23 8.46
C SER A 102 4.21 -0.54 7.80
N PHE A 103 4.60 -1.82 7.74
CA PHE A 103 5.85 -2.24 7.12
C PHE A 103 5.90 -1.92 5.62
N PHE A 104 4.86 -2.31 4.88
CA PHE A 104 4.79 -2.05 3.45
C PHE A 104 4.58 -0.57 3.13
N TYR A 105 3.88 0.18 3.99
CA TYR A 105 3.80 1.63 3.86
C TYR A 105 5.17 2.29 3.94
N GLN A 106 6.00 1.90 4.91
CA GLN A 106 7.38 2.37 4.99
C GLN A 106 8.19 1.97 3.76
N ALA A 107 8.03 0.73 3.28
CA ALA A 107 8.72 0.26 2.07
C ALA A 107 8.34 1.09 0.82
N ILE A 108 7.08 1.51 0.69
CA ILE A 108 6.61 2.41 -0.38
C ILE A 108 7.31 3.77 -0.28
N LEU A 109 7.36 4.37 0.92
CA LEU A 109 8.01 5.66 1.14
C LEU A 109 9.50 5.61 0.81
N PHE A 110 10.23 4.60 1.32
CA PHE A 110 11.64 4.43 1.02
C PHE A 110 11.88 4.21 -0.48
N THR A 111 11.08 3.37 -1.12
CA THR A 111 11.24 3.10 -2.56
C THR A 111 11.02 4.36 -3.39
N ASN A 112 10.00 5.16 -3.07
CA ASN A 112 9.76 6.45 -3.73
C ASN A 112 10.90 7.44 -3.50
N PHE A 113 11.43 7.51 -2.27
CA PHE A 113 12.59 8.34 -1.96
C PHE A 113 13.82 7.94 -2.78
N PHE A 114 14.13 6.65 -2.87
CA PHE A 114 15.25 6.16 -3.67
C PHE A 114 15.06 6.40 -5.17
N ILE A 115 13.84 6.26 -5.70
CA ILE A 115 13.55 6.62 -7.10
C ILE A 115 13.82 8.10 -7.33
N ALA A 116 13.35 8.98 -6.44
CA ALA A 116 13.57 10.42 -6.56
C ALA A 116 15.07 10.76 -6.50
N LEU A 117 15.82 10.11 -5.60
CA LEU A 117 17.26 10.28 -5.45
C LEU A 117 18.01 9.79 -6.70
N ASP A 118 17.71 8.60 -7.21
CA ASP A 118 18.33 8.03 -8.42
C ASP A 118 18.14 8.97 -9.62
N ARG A 119 16.93 9.50 -9.79
CA ARG A 119 16.65 10.50 -10.83
C ARG A 119 17.39 11.81 -10.60
N PHE A 120 17.42 12.32 -9.38
CA PHE A 120 18.16 13.54 -9.05
C PHE A 120 19.65 13.42 -9.36
N VAL A 121 20.28 12.31 -8.97
CA VAL A 121 21.70 12.04 -9.25
C VAL A 121 21.95 11.94 -10.76
N MET A 122 21.09 11.24 -11.50
CA MET A 122 21.21 11.14 -12.95
C MET A 122 21.16 12.52 -13.63
N PHE A 123 20.24 13.40 -13.22
CA PHE A 123 20.16 14.77 -13.73
C PHE A 123 21.38 15.62 -13.32
N ALA A 124 21.77 15.60 -12.04
CA ALA A 124 22.89 16.39 -11.53
C ALA A 124 24.25 15.97 -12.13
N MET A 125 24.45 14.67 -12.37
CA MET A 125 25.67 14.14 -13.00
C MET A 125 25.71 14.41 -14.50
N LYS A 126 24.56 14.36 -15.19
CA LYS A 126 24.47 14.75 -16.60
C LYS A 126 24.81 16.23 -16.82
N GLU A 127 24.35 17.10 -15.93
CA GLU A 127 24.62 18.55 -15.97
C GLU A 127 26.10 18.89 -15.70
N SER A 128 26.78 18.09 -14.87
CA SER A 128 28.22 18.26 -14.64
C SER A 128 29.03 17.76 -15.84
N GLY A 129 28.68 16.61 -16.43
CA GLY A 129 29.33 16.08 -17.64
C GLY A 129 29.23 17.00 -18.86
N ASN A 130 28.05 17.58 -19.12
CA ASN A 130 27.85 18.51 -20.23
C ASN A 130 28.66 19.81 -20.07
N ARG A 131 28.86 20.30 -18.84
CA ARG A 131 29.70 21.48 -18.57
C ARG A 131 31.18 21.24 -18.86
N TRP A 132 31.69 20.04 -18.60
CA TRP A 132 33.08 19.70 -18.95
C TRP A 132 33.32 19.61 -20.46
N GLN A 133 32.31 19.19 -21.25
CA GLN A 133 32.42 19.15 -22.72
C GLN A 133 32.32 20.52 -23.42
N GLN A 134 31.89 21.58 -22.72
CA GLN A 134 31.84 22.93 -23.29
C GLN A 134 33.14 23.73 -23.07
N HIS A 135 34.08 23.20 -22.30
CA HIS A 135 35.36 23.84 -21.98
C HIS A 135 36.58 23.16 -22.65
N PHE A 136 36.35 22.20 -23.55
CA PHE A 136 37.33 21.60 -24.45
C PHE A 136 36.80 21.59 -25.88
#